data_AF-A0AA38FBV4-F1
#
_entry.id   AF-A0AA38FBV4-F1
#
_cell.length_a   1.000
_cell.length_b   1.000
_cell.length_c   1.000
_cell.angle_alpha   90.00
_cell.angle_beta   90.00
_cell.angle_gamma   90.00
#
_symmetry.space_group_name_H-M   'P 1'
#
loop_
_entity.id
_entity.type
_entity.pdbx_description
1 polymer ?
#
loop_
_entity_poly.entity_id
_entity_poly.type
_entity_poly.pdbx_seq_one_letter_code
_entity_poly.pdbx_strand_id
1 'polypeptide(L)' 'SGELESFDEAMQVESTKEWERGMNEEMESLEKNQTWDLVKLLAGKRVLQKNGST' A
#
# COMPACT_ATOMS: atom_id res chain seq x y z
N SER A 1 -0.35 -23.35 7.17
CA SER A 1 -0.84 -22.48 6.11
C SER A 1 -1.31 -21.21 6.77
N GLY A 2 -0.67 -20.07 6.51
CA GLY A 2 -0.92 -18.82 7.26
C GLY A 2 -0.63 -17.54 6.45
N GLU A 3 -0.33 -17.68 5.16
CA GLU A 3 -0.25 -16.55 4.25
C GLU A 3 -1.61 -16.38 3.58
N LEU A 4 -2.10 -15.14 3.58
CA LEU A 4 -3.31 -14.76 2.85
C LEU A 4 -2.89 -14.59 1.39
N GLU A 5 -3.49 -15.36 0.47
CA GLU A 5 -3.03 -15.43 -0.92
C GLU A 5 -3.66 -14.36 -1.81
N SER A 6 -4.69 -13.67 -1.30
CA SER A 6 -5.41 -12.63 -2.02
C SER A 6 -5.69 -11.39 -1.17
N PHE A 7 -5.88 -10.25 -1.85
CA PHE A 7 -6.30 -9.00 -1.22
C PHE A 7 -7.65 -9.16 -0.49
N ASP A 8 -8.59 -9.88 -1.10
CA ASP A 8 -9.91 -10.07 -0.52
C ASP A 8 -9.87 -10.92 0.76
N GLU A 9 -8.96 -11.90 0.85
CA GLU A 9 -8.69 -12.64 2.08
C GLU A 9 -7.99 -11.76 3.12
N ALA A 10 -7.00 -10.98 2.69
CA ALA A 10 -6.28 -10.05 3.54
C ALA A 10 -7.15 -8.93 4.12
N MET A 11 -8.26 -8.60 3.46
CA MET A 11 -9.23 -7.60 3.93
C MET A 11 -10.29 -8.16 4.88
N GLN A 12 -10.45 -9.49 4.93
CA GLN A 12 -11.46 -10.15 5.76
C GLN A 12 -10.94 -10.55 7.14
N VAL A 13 -9.62 -10.49 7.38
CA VAL A 13 -9.04 -10.82 8.68
C VAL A 13 -9.28 -9.71 9.70
N GLU A 14 -9.47 -10.08 10.96
CA GLU A 14 -9.77 -9.13 12.03
C GLU A 14 -8.65 -8.09 12.24
N SER A 15 -7.41 -8.47 11.96
CA SER A 15 -6.24 -7.60 12.03
C SER A 15 -6.17 -6.55 10.92
N THR A 16 -7.02 -6.62 9.89
CA THR A 16 -7.04 -5.67 8.77
C THR A 16 -7.17 -4.24 9.26
N LYS A 17 -8.04 -4.00 10.25
CA LYS A 17 -8.27 -2.66 10.81
C LYS A 17 -7.06 -2.11 11.54
N GLU A 18 -6.30 -2.99 12.18
CA GLU A 18 -5.07 -2.64 12.89
C GLU A 18 -3.95 -2.31 11.89
N TRP A 19 -3.85 -3.09 10.81
CA TRP A 19 -2.96 -2.81 9.69
C TRP A 19 -3.29 -1.50 8.99
N GLU A 20 -4.57 -1.27 8.67
CA GLU A 20 -5.03 -0.04 8.04
C GLU A 20 -4.71 1.18 8.91
N ARG A 21 -4.98 1.08 10.23
CA ARG A 21 -4.62 2.14 11.17
C ARG A 21 -3.11 2.38 11.20
N GLY A 22 -2.29 1.34 11.29
CA GLY A 22 -0.83 1.47 11.28
C GLY A 22 -0.29 2.09 9.98
N MET A 23 -0.86 1.73 8.83
CA MET A 23 -0.50 2.34 7.55
C MET A 23 -0.85 3.83 7.51
N ASN A 24 -2.02 4.21 8.03
CA ASN A 24 -2.42 5.62 8.11
C ASN A 24 -1.51 6.42 9.05
N GLU A 25 -1.19 5.89 10.22
CA GLU A 25 -0.28 6.52 11.19
C GLU A 25 1.14 6.74 10.61
N GLU A 26 1.66 5.76 9.86
CA GLU A 26 2.95 5.89 9.18
C GLU A 26 2.90 6.93 8.06
N MET A 27 1.85 6.92 7.23
CA MET A 27 1.66 7.91 6.15
C MET A 27 1.61 9.34 6.70
N GLU A 28 0.89 9.56 7.81
CA GLU A 28 0.88 10.84 8.51
C GLU A 28 2.27 11.22 9.05
N SER A 29 3.03 10.24 9.55
CA SER A 29 4.37 10.47 10.09
C SER A 29 5.36 10.84 8.99
N LEU A 30 5.28 10.21 7.82
CA LEU A 30 6.07 10.57 6.64
C LEU A 30 5.78 12.01 6.19
N GLU A 31 4.51 12.41 6.19
CA GLU A 31 4.11 13.78 5.87
C GLU A 31 4.64 14.78 6.91
N LYS A 32 4.45 14.51 8.20
CA LYS A 32 4.91 15.40 9.29
C LYS A 32 6.42 15.58 9.30
N ASN A 33 7.17 14.51 9.05
CA ASN A 33 8.63 14.53 9.10
C ASN A 33 9.26 15.08 7.81
N GLN A 34 8.48 15.28 6.74
CA GLN A 34 8.96 15.76 5.42
C GLN A 34 10.15 14.92 4.91
N THR A 35 10.18 13.63 5.23
CA THR A 35 11.29 12.72 4.89
C THR A 35 11.14 12.07 3.53
N TRP A 36 10.02 12.31 2.84
CA TRP A 36 9.69 11.68 1.55
C TRP A 36 9.20 12.72 0.53
N ASP A 37 9.66 12.57 -0.71
CA ASP A 37 9.21 13.33 -1.86
C ASP A 37 8.54 12.42 -2.89
N LEU A 38 7.34 12.81 -3.35
CA LEU A 38 6.69 12.13 -4.47
C LEU A 38 7.37 12.54 -5.79
N VAL A 39 8.21 11.66 -6.31
CA VAL A 39 8.86 11.86 -7.61
C VAL A 39 8.02 11.32 -8.76
N LYS A 40 8.05 12.01 -9.90
CA LYS A 40 7.48 11.48 -11.13
C LYS A 40 8.20 10.18 -11.49
N LEU A 41 7.45 9.22 -12.04
CA LEU A 41 8.05 7.97 -12.51
C LEU A 41 9.14 8.30 -13.56
N LEU A 42 10.36 7.80 -13.31
CA LEU A 42 11.48 8.01 -14.23
C LEU A 42 11.23 7.31 -15.56
N ALA A 43 11.59 7.99 -16.65
CA ALA A 43 11.51 7.44 -18.00
C ALA A 43 12.26 6.09 -18.07
N GLY A 44 11.61 5.07 -18.64
CA GLY A 44 12.17 3.72 -18.74
C GLY A 44 11.90 2.81 -17.54
N LYS A 45 11.29 3.30 -16.45
CA LYS A 45 10.74 2.42 -15.40
C LYS A 45 9.32 1.98 -15.78
N ARG A 46 9.03 0.68 -15.60
CA ARG A 46 7.69 0.16 -15.83
C ARG A 46 6.76 0.60 -14.71
N VAL A 47 5.67 1.26 -15.08
CA VAL A 47 4.50 1.43 -14.20
C VAL A 47 3.98 0.03 -13.86
N LEU A 48 3.53 -0.20 -12.63
CA LEU A 48 2.68 -1.34 -12.33
C LEU A 48 1.40 -1.18 -13.15
N GLN A 49 1.28 -1.89 -14.27
CA GLN A 49 0.05 -1.89 -15.04
C GLN A 49 -1.01 -2.64 -14.22
N LYS A 50 -2.16 -2.00 -13.98
CA LYS A 50 -3.31 -2.67 -13.38
C LYS A 50 -3.87 -3.61 -14.45
N ASN A 51 -3.44 -4.86 -14.42
CA ASN A 51 -3.95 -5.92 -15.29
C ASN A 51 -5.35 -6.31 -14.79
N GLY A 52 -6.39 -5.54 -15.11
CA GLY A 52 -7.75 -5.86 -14.63
C GLY A 52 -8.84 -4.84 -14.95
N SER A 53 -8.71 -4.01 -15.99
CA SER A 53 -9.84 -3.22 -16.50
C SER A 53 -10.25 -3.75 -17.87
N THR A 54 -11.07 -4.81 -17.84
CA THR A 54 -12.07 -5.14 -18.85
C THR A 54 -13.37 -5.40 -18.11
#